data_AF-A0AA39QG06-F1
#
_entry.id   AF-A0AA39QG06-F1
#
_cell.length_a   1.000
_cell.length_b   1.000
_cell.length_c   1.000
_cell.angle_alpha   90.00
_cell.angle_beta   90.00
_cell.angle_gamma   90.00
#
_symmetry.space_group_name_H-M   'P 1'
#
loop_
_entity.id
_entity.type
_entity.pdbx_description
1 polymer ?
#
loop_
_entity_poly.entity_id
_entity_poly.type
_entity_poly.pdbx_seq_one_letter_code
_entity_poly.pdbx_strand_id
1 'polypeptide(L)' 'GLILKMVQEGWIAGRALLFAGPPLTGKTAITLGMAQTLGPDVPFTMISASEVFSLSMSKTEALTQACR' A
#
# COMPACT_ATOMS: atom_id res chain seq x y z
N GLY A 1 -7.83 13.97 2.77
CA GLY A 1 -9.04 13.19 3.10
C GLY A 1 -8.96 12.66 4.53
N LEU A 2 -10.04 12.09 5.08
CA LEU A 2 -10.09 11.57 6.45
C LEU A 2 -9.02 10.50 6.71
N ILE A 3 -8.91 9.50 5.84
CA ILE A 3 -7.91 8.42 5.98
C ILE A 3 -6.49 8.99 6.03
N LEU A 4 -6.15 9.95 5.18
CA LEU A 4 -4.83 10.57 5.16
C LEU A 4 -4.50 11.23 6.51
N LYS A 5 -5.47 11.92 7.13
CA LYS A 5 -5.31 12.49 8.48
C LYS A 5 -5.11 11.40 9.52
N MET A 6 -5.91 10.33 9.48
CA MET A 6 -5.76 9.19 10.40
C MET A 6 -4.40 8.49 10.27
N VAL A 7 -3.83 8.43 9.07
CA VAL A 7 -2.45 7.91 8.85
C VAL A 7 -1.43 8.85 9.49
N GLN A 8 -1.55 10.16 9.28
CA GLN A 8 -0.66 11.17 9.88
C GLN A 8 -0.73 11.19 11.41
N GLU A 9 -1.91 10.93 11.99
CA GLU A 9 -2.15 10.84 13.43
C GLU A 9 -1.78 9.47 14.03
N GLY A 10 -1.40 8.49 13.21
CA GLY A 10 -0.99 7.15 13.65
C GLY A 10 -2.11 6.23 14.13
N TRP A 11 -3.39 6.58 13.91
CA TRP A 11 -4.54 5.85 14.45
C TRP A 11 -4.90 4.56 13.69
N ILE A 12 -4.32 4.36 12.51
CA ILE A 12 -4.68 3.26 11.59
C ILE A 12 -3.59 2.17 11.50
N ALA A 13 -2.65 2.13 12.44
CA ALA A 13 -1.64 1.06 12.51
C ALA A 13 -2.29 -0.34 12.56
N GLY A 14 -1.75 -1.28 11.79
CA GLY A 14 -2.25 -2.67 11.74
C GLY A 14 -3.61 -2.84 11.04
N ARG A 15 -4.11 -1.83 10.34
CA ARG A 15 -5.38 -1.90 9.59
C ARG A 15 -5.13 -1.82 8.09
N ALA A 16 -6.00 -2.47 7.32
CA ALA A 16 -5.96 -2.44 5.86
C ALA A 16 -7.10 -1.58 5.30
N LEU A 17 -6.86 -0.95 4.15
CA LEU A 17 -7.86 -0.25 3.36
C LEU A 17 -8.00 -0.91 1.99
N LEU A 18 -9.23 -1.24 1.59
CA LEU A 18 -9.53 -1.83 0.29
C LEU A 18 -10.19 -0.80 -0.63
N PHE A 19 -9.54 -0.52 -1.77
CA PHE A 19 -10.15 0.27 -2.85
C PHE A 19 -10.78 -0.67 -3.87
N ALA A 20 -12.11 -0.65 -4.00
CA ALA A 20 -12.85 -1.45 -4.96
C ALA A 20 -13.52 -0.58 -6.03
N GLY A 21 -13.65 -1.10 -7.25
CA GLY A 21 -14.33 -0.42 -8.36
C GLY A 21 -13.81 -0.86 -9.74
N PRO A 22 -14.52 -0.53 -10.82
CA PRO A 22 -14.15 -0.85 -12.21
C PRO A 22 -12.71 -0.43 -12.56
N PRO A 23 -12.06 -1.03 -13.57
CA PRO A 23 -10.75 -0.54 -14.04
C PRO A 23 -10.81 0.95 -14.44
N LEU A 24 -9.66 1.64 -14.40
CA LEU A 24 -9.51 3.06 -14.74
C LEU A 24 -10.27 4.08 -13.86
N THR A 25 -10.83 3.68 -12.71
CA THR A 25 -11.49 4.62 -11.76
C THR A 25 -10.53 5.31 -10.78
N GLY A 26 -9.24 5.41 -11.11
CA GLY A 26 -8.27 6.17 -10.30
C GLY A 26 -7.86 5.55 -8.96
N LYS A 27 -8.18 4.27 -8.68
CA LYS A 27 -7.80 3.59 -7.42
C LYS A 27 -6.30 3.69 -7.12
N THR A 28 -5.46 3.34 -8.10
CA THR A 28 -4.00 3.46 -7.98
C THR A 28 -3.54 4.92 -7.87
N ALA A 29 -4.20 5.83 -8.60
CA ALA A 29 -3.86 7.26 -8.58
C ALA A 29 -4.11 7.89 -7.21
N ILE A 30 -5.21 7.52 -6.53
CA ILE A 30 -5.50 7.99 -5.17
C ILE A 30 -4.45 7.47 -4.18
N THR A 31 -4.08 6.20 -4.25
CA THR A 31 -3.03 5.62 -3.37
C THR A 31 -1.69 6.33 -3.57
N LEU A 32 -1.30 6.57 -4.83
CA LEU A 32 -0.08 7.31 -5.15
C LEU A 32 -0.12 8.76 -4.65
N GLY A 33 -1.26 9.45 -4.81
CA GLY A 33 -1.44 10.80 -4.28
C GLY A 33 -1.36 10.86 -2.75
N MET A 34 -1.90 9.85 -2.05
CA MET A 34 -1.75 9.72 -0.60
C MET A 34 -0.28 9.56 -0.20
N ALA A 35 0.46 8.67 -0.86
CA ALA A 35 1.89 8.46 -0.60
C ALA A 35 2.71 9.76 -0.79
N GLN A 36 2.49 10.46 -1.90
CA GLN A 36 3.16 11.74 -2.17
C GLN A 36 2.84 12.81 -1.11
N THR A 37 1.60 12.82 -0.61
CA THR A 37 1.18 13.81 0.41
C THR A 37 1.75 13.51 1.80
N LEU A 38 2.04 12.24 2.11
CA LEU A 38 2.70 11.87 3.36
C LEU A 38 4.16 12.36 3.42
N GLY A 39 4.78 12.59 2.26
CA GLY A 39 6.12 13.14 2.13
C GLY A 39 7.20 12.07 1.91
N PRO A 40 8.42 12.49 1.53
CA PRO A 40 9.50 11.58 1.14
C PRO A 40 10.08 10.77 2.31
N ASP A 41 9.89 11.24 3.55
CA ASP A 41 10.41 10.57 4.75
C ASP A 41 9.53 9.40 5.21
N VAL A 42 8.34 9.24 4.61
CA VAL A 42 7.42 8.14 4.93
C VAL A 42 7.64 7.00 3.93
N PRO A 43 8.04 5.80 4.38
CA PRO A 43 8.28 4.67 3.48
C PRO A 43 6.98 4.24 2.80
N PHE A 44 7.08 3.95 1.50
CA PHE A 44 5.96 3.49 0.69
C PHE A 44 6.41 2.39 -0.27
N THR A 45 5.74 1.24 -0.20
CA THR A 45 6.04 0.07 -1.02
C THR A 45 4.84 -0.24 -1.92
N MET A 46 5.08 -0.36 -3.23
CA MET A 46 4.09 -0.83 -4.20
C MET A 46 4.45 -2.27 -4.59
N ILE A 47 3.47 -3.16 -4.55
CA ILE A 47 3.62 -4.56 -4.97
C ILE A 47 2.38 -5.00 -5.77
N SER A 48 2.62 -5.73 -6.84
CA SER A 48 1.58 -6.44 -7.60
C SER A 48 1.38 -7.85 -7.04
N ALA A 49 0.14 -8.37 -7.10
CA ALA A 49 -0.14 -9.70 -6.59
C ALA A 49 0.67 -10.81 -7.29
N SER A 50 1.03 -10.61 -8.56
CA SER A 50 1.86 -11.54 -9.33
C SER A 50 3.30 -11.63 -8.82
N GLU A 51 3.86 -10.56 -8.27
CA GLU A 51 5.24 -10.54 -7.74
C GLU A 51 5.40 -11.40 -6.48
N VAL A 52 4.30 -11.75 -5.81
CA VAL A 52 4.31 -12.66 -4.65
C VAL A 52 4.65 -14.10 -5.07
N PHE A 53 4.48 -14.46 -6.34
CA PHE A 53 4.74 -15.81 -6.84
C PHE A 53 6.13 -15.88 -7.47
N SER A 54 7.03 -16.64 -6.83
CA SER A 54 8.39 -16.88 -7.31
C SER A 54 8.78 -18.35 -7.17
N LEU A 55 9.73 -18.80 -8.00
CA LEU A 55 10.38 -20.11 -7.88
C LEU A 55 11.49 -20.12 -6.83
N SER A 56 12.10 -18.97 -6.56
CA SER A 56 13.27 -18.84 -5.67
C SER A 56 12.90 -18.43 -4.24
N MET A 57 11.67 -17.97 -4.02
CA MET A 57 11.24 -17.39 -2.74
C MET A 57 9.83 -17.84 -2.38
N SER A 58 9.62 -18.12 -1.09
CA SER A 58 8.29 -18.48 -0.58
C SER A 58 7.36 -17.27 -0.55
N LYS A 59 6.04 -17.51 -0.69
CA LYS A 59 5.01 -16.45 -0.64
C LYS A 59 5.03 -15.68 0.69
N THR A 60 5.28 -16.38 1.80
CA THR A 60 5.36 -15.76 3.14
C THR A 60 6.56 -14.83 3.23
N GLU A 61 7.72 -15.24 2.70
CA GLU A 61 8.91 -14.39 2.68
C GLU A 61 8.70 -13.18 1.77
N ALA A 62 8.09 -13.37 0.59
CA ALA A 62 7.76 -12.27 -0.33
C ALA A 62 6.88 -11.20 0.35
N LEU A 63 5.82 -11.63 1.05
CA LEU A 63 4.94 -10.72 1.81
C LEU A 63 5.66 -10.08 3.00
N THR A 64 6.51 -10.84 3.69
CA THR A 64 7.30 -10.33 4.82
C THR A 64 8.23 -9.20 4.36
N GLN A 65 8.86 -9.34 3.20
CA GLN A 65 9.71 -8.28 2.62
C GLN A 65 8.90 -7.07 2.17
N ALA A 66 7.69 -7.28 1.61
CA ALA A 66 6.85 -6.18 1.16
C ALA A 66 6.26 -5.33 2.31
N CYS A 67 6.09 -5.91 3.49
CA CYS A 67 5.56 -5.24 4.69
C CYS A 67 6.64 -4.70 5.64
N ARG A 68 7.93 -4.90 5.33
CA ARG A 68 9.06 -4.31 6.07
C ARG A 68 9.27 -2.86 5.68
#